data_AF-A0A1Q7YGB1-F1
#
_entry.id   AF-A0A1Q7YGB1-F1
#
_cell.length_a   1.000
_cell.length_b   1.000
_cell.length_c   1.000
_cell.angle_alpha   90.00
_cell.angle_beta   90.00
_cell.angle_gamma   90.00
#
_symmetry.space_group_name_H-M   'P 1'
#
loop_
_entity.id
_entity.type
_entity.pdbx_description
1 polymer ?
#
loop_
_entity_poly.entity_id
_entity_poly.type
_entity_poly.pdbx_seq_one_letter_code
_entity_poly.pdbx_strand_id
1 'polypeptide(L)'
;MAQEQPTILEAKLFSGRVEETTLAQIVKEYFEIYGEGFALLYSPKAAYLAKLKSEHHFVASVGKEPAPVTLGEKDWRDVFEARIFNVTAELRWLNRKNGAGPAALLCKNDVREFFGAKPERVMTKTKGVEKTLVGALEQTYLLWGQAADVSQSGWTKFAEARIGAFFVPVDGVTAQDL
;
A
#
# COMPACT_ATOMS: atom_id res chain seq x y z
N MET A 1 31.78 3.18 -26.57
CA MET A 1 30.47 2.68 -26.13
C MET A 1 29.76 3.83 -25.46
N ALA A 2 28.66 4.32 -26.01
CA ALA A 2 27.87 5.38 -25.38
C ALA A 2 27.18 4.80 -24.14
N GLN A 3 27.33 5.43 -22.98
CA GLN A 3 26.53 5.12 -21.81
C GLN A 3 25.11 5.65 -22.07
N GLU A 4 24.13 4.75 -22.20
CA GLU A 4 22.73 5.13 -22.17
C GLU A 4 22.43 5.74 -20.80
N GLN A 5 21.98 6.99 -20.79
CA GLN A 5 21.52 7.62 -19.55
C GLN A 5 20.17 6.96 -19.19
N PRO A 6 20.01 6.45 -17.96
CA PRO A 6 18.75 5.89 -17.52
C PRO A 6 17.67 6.97 -17.65
N THR A 7 16.62 6.65 -18.40
CA THR A 7 15.49 7.55 -18.57
C THR A 7 14.68 7.51 -17.28
N ILE A 8 14.76 8.58 -16.49
CA ILE A 8 13.92 8.74 -15.30
C ILE A 8 12.47 8.77 -15.78
N LEU A 9 11.72 7.72 -15.48
CA LEU A 9 10.29 7.71 -15.75
C LEU A 9 9.62 8.63 -14.72
N GLU A 10 9.16 9.79 -15.16
CA GLU A 10 8.29 10.65 -14.35
C GLU A 10 7.00 9.88 -14.00
N ALA A 11 6.96 9.32 -12.80
CA ALA A 11 5.79 8.64 -12.29
C ALA A 11 4.90 9.64 -11.55
N LYS A 12 3.77 10.03 -12.15
CA LYS A 12 2.74 10.80 -11.43
C LYS A 12 2.09 9.89 -10.40
N LEU A 13 2.26 10.22 -9.12
CA LEU A 13 1.57 9.52 -8.02
C LEU A 13 0.31 10.30 -7.67
N PHE A 14 -0.84 9.62 -7.64
CA PHE A 14 -2.09 10.20 -7.20
C PHE A 14 -2.30 9.88 -5.72
N SER A 15 -2.77 10.88 -4.98
CA SER A 15 -3.08 10.73 -3.57
C SER A 15 -4.51 11.15 -3.27
N GLY A 16 -5.15 10.42 -2.37
CA GLY A 16 -6.40 10.87 -1.77
C GLY A 16 -6.61 10.27 -0.40
N ARG A 17 -7.61 10.80 0.28
CA ARG A 17 -7.82 10.61 1.71
C ARG A 17 -9.28 10.35 2.01
N VAL A 18 -9.48 9.56 3.06
CA VAL A 18 -10.75 9.31 3.71
C VAL A 18 -10.55 9.69 5.18
N GLU A 19 -11.38 10.56 5.74
CA GLU A 19 -11.17 11.04 7.12
C GLU A 19 -11.62 10.03 8.17
N GLU A 20 -12.67 9.26 7.86
CA GLU A 20 -13.24 8.29 8.80
C GLU A 20 -13.75 7.06 8.05
N THR A 21 -13.08 5.93 8.23
CA THR A 21 -13.47 4.63 7.69
C THR A 21 -12.98 3.50 8.60
N THR A 22 -13.65 2.36 8.53
CA THR A 22 -13.14 1.15 9.18
C THR A 22 -12.13 0.45 8.28
N LEU A 23 -11.24 -0.32 8.90
CA LEU A 23 -10.25 -1.08 8.16
C LEU A 23 -10.91 -2.11 7.21
N ALA A 24 -12.00 -2.77 7.64
CA ALA A 24 -12.77 -3.68 6.80
C ALA A 24 -13.32 -3.03 5.52
N GLN A 25 -13.93 -1.84 5.66
CA GLN A 25 -14.51 -1.12 4.52
C GLN A 25 -13.43 -0.71 3.52
N ILE A 26 -12.33 -0.13 3.99
CA ILE A 26 -11.31 0.40 3.10
C ILE A 26 -10.49 -0.70 2.42
N VAL A 27 -10.32 -1.86 3.05
CA VAL A 27 -9.68 -3.03 2.43
C VAL A 27 -10.54 -3.67 1.37
N LYS A 28 -11.85 -3.76 1.59
CA LYS A 28 -12.79 -4.19 0.56
C LYS A 28 -12.68 -3.32 -0.69
N GLU A 29 -12.73 -2.00 -0.53
CA GLU A 29 -12.61 -1.06 -1.65
C GLU A 29 -11.24 -1.14 -2.34
N TYR A 30 -10.15 -1.27 -1.56
CA TYR A 30 -8.82 -1.48 -2.12
C TYR A 30 -8.77 -2.77 -2.95
N PHE A 31 -9.28 -3.88 -2.44
CA PHE A 31 -9.25 -5.17 -3.13
C PHE A 31 -10.09 -5.15 -4.41
N GLU A 32 -11.28 -4.53 -4.38
CA GLU A 32 -12.16 -4.38 -5.55
C GLU A 32 -11.45 -3.66 -6.72
N ILE A 33 -10.54 -2.73 -6.43
CA ILE A 33 -9.87 -1.88 -7.44
C ILE A 33 -8.45 -2.37 -7.79
N TYR A 34 -7.68 -2.78 -6.79
CA TYR A 34 -6.25 -3.09 -6.92
C TYR A 34 -5.92 -4.57 -6.72
N GLY A 35 -6.88 -5.40 -6.31
CA GLY A 35 -6.72 -6.83 -6.13
C GLY A 35 -5.83 -7.21 -4.96
N GLU A 36 -5.03 -8.29 -5.14
CA GLU A 36 -4.10 -8.78 -4.13
C GLU A 36 -3.00 -7.76 -3.79
N GLY A 37 -2.48 -7.83 -2.57
CA GLY A 37 -1.37 -7.01 -2.10
C GLY A 37 -0.67 -7.62 -0.90
N PHE A 38 0.50 -7.10 -0.57
CA PHE A 38 1.17 -7.36 0.71
C PHE A 38 0.70 -6.36 1.75
N ALA A 39 0.77 -6.74 3.01
CA ALA A 39 0.28 -5.94 4.12
C ALA A 39 1.21 -5.99 5.32
N LEU A 40 1.38 -4.84 5.95
CA LEU A 40 1.93 -4.70 7.30
C LEU A 40 0.77 -4.33 8.21
N LEU A 41 0.44 -5.22 9.15
CA LEU A 41 -0.64 -5.01 10.11
C LEU A 41 -0.06 -4.93 11.52
N TYR A 42 -0.32 -3.84 12.22
CA TYR A 42 0.17 -3.60 13.57
C TYR A 42 -0.97 -3.67 14.57
N SER A 43 -0.83 -4.55 15.55
CA SER A 43 -1.72 -4.70 16.71
C SER A 43 -0.92 -4.57 18.00
N PRO A 44 -1.56 -4.37 19.17
CA PRO A 44 -0.86 -4.36 20.45
C PRO A 44 -0.13 -5.67 20.77
N LYS A 45 -0.54 -6.78 20.15
CA LYS A 45 -0.04 -8.13 20.44
C LYS A 45 1.04 -8.58 19.46
N ALA A 46 1.03 -8.07 18.24
CA ALA A 46 1.93 -8.52 17.17
C ALA A 46 1.97 -7.53 15.99
N ALA A 47 3.07 -7.60 15.24
CA ALA A 47 3.19 -7.06 13.89
C ALA A 47 3.17 -8.22 12.89
N TYR A 48 2.32 -8.12 11.88
CA TYR A 48 2.10 -9.14 10.86
C TYR A 48 2.65 -8.66 9.52
N LEU A 49 3.45 -9.51 8.87
CA LEU A 49 3.65 -9.43 7.42
C LEU A 49 2.65 -10.39 6.78
N ALA A 50 1.74 -9.86 5.99
CA ALA A 50 0.64 -10.63 5.42
C ALA A 50 0.47 -10.40 3.92
N LYS A 51 -0.28 -11.30 3.29
CA LYS A 51 -0.74 -11.17 1.92
C LYS A 51 -2.26 -11.12 1.89
N LEU A 52 -2.82 -10.05 1.35
CA LEU A 52 -4.24 -9.91 1.07
C LEU A 52 -4.61 -10.83 -0.09
N LYS A 53 -5.51 -11.78 0.17
CA LYS A 53 -5.97 -12.78 -0.80
C LYS A 53 -7.39 -12.55 -1.30
N SER A 54 -8.20 -11.90 -0.49
CA SER A 54 -9.56 -11.47 -0.83
C SER A 54 -9.92 -10.28 0.06
N GLU A 55 -11.03 -9.59 -0.24
CA GLU A 55 -11.54 -8.43 0.52
C GLU A 55 -11.61 -8.60 2.06
N HIS A 56 -11.62 -9.84 2.57
CA HIS A 56 -11.74 -10.13 4.00
C HIS A 56 -10.67 -11.08 4.55
N HIS A 57 -9.69 -11.50 3.74
CA HIS A 57 -8.72 -12.52 4.17
C HIS A 57 -7.28 -12.09 3.91
N PHE A 58 -6.51 -12.09 5.00
CA PHE A 58 -5.07 -12.00 4.98
C PHE A 58 -4.45 -13.35 5.31
N VAL A 59 -3.39 -13.70 4.60
CA VAL A 59 -2.53 -14.83 4.94
C VAL A 59 -1.26 -14.23 5.55
N ALA A 60 -1.10 -14.36 6.86
CA ALA A 60 -0.04 -13.72 7.63
C ALA A 60 1.05 -14.69 8.05
N SER A 61 2.29 -14.23 8.03
CA SER A 61 3.38 -14.84 8.79
C SER A 61 3.51 -14.14 10.14
N VAL A 62 3.68 -14.92 11.21
CA VAL A 62 3.86 -14.43 12.58
C VAL A 62 5.19 -14.94 13.12
N GLY A 63 6.20 -14.08 13.21
CA GLY A 63 7.49 -14.45 13.81
C GLY A 63 8.14 -15.67 13.14
N LYS A 64 8.39 -16.74 13.91
CA LYS A 64 8.99 -18.00 13.45
C LYS A 64 7.97 -19.13 13.25
N GLU A 65 6.67 -18.83 13.30
CA GLU A 65 5.63 -19.84 13.12
C GLU A 65 5.78 -20.54 11.76
N PRO A 66 5.77 -21.89 11.72
CA PRO A 66 6.06 -22.65 10.51
C PRO A 66 4.93 -22.62 9.47
N ALA A 67 3.72 -22.19 9.85
CA ALA A 67 2.55 -22.14 8.96
C ALA A 67 1.95 -20.72 8.91
N PRO A 68 1.54 -20.25 7.72
CA PRO A 68 0.80 -19.00 7.60
C PRO A 68 -0.54 -19.07 8.33
N VAL A 69 -0.89 -18.00 9.04
CA VAL A 69 -2.17 -17.87 9.73
C VAL A 69 -3.12 -17.07 8.85
N THR A 70 -4.31 -17.59 8.60
CA THR A 70 -5.38 -16.82 7.97
C THR A 70 -6.01 -15.89 9.01
N LEU A 71 -5.92 -14.58 8.78
CA LEU A 71 -6.59 -13.56 9.58
C LEU A 71 -7.89 -13.17 8.87
N GLY A 72 -9.03 -13.34 9.54
CA GLY A 72 -10.34 -12.88 9.10
C GLY A 72 -10.83 -11.69 9.91
N GLU A 73 -11.96 -11.07 9.58
CA GLU A 73 -12.53 -9.84 10.19
C GLU A 73 -12.41 -9.69 11.71
N LYS A 74 -12.46 -10.79 12.47
CA LYS A 74 -12.34 -10.77 13.93
C LYS A 74 -10.90 -10.58 14.41
N ASP A 75 -9.92 -11.07 13.66
CA ASP A 75 -8.52 -11.16 14.08
C ASP A 75 -7.76 -9.83 13.94
N TRP A 76 -8.24 -8.93 13.07
CA TRP A 76 -7.67 -7.60 12.85
C TRP A 76 -8.51 -6.48 13.47
N ARG A 77 -9.48 -6.80 14.34
CA ARG A 77 -10.16 -5.78 15.17
C ARG A 77 -9.20 -5.03 16.08
N ASP A 78 -8.16 -5.72 16.54
CA ASP A 78 -7.12 -5.16 17.39
C ASP A 78 -6.03 -4.43 16.57
N VAL A 79 -6.12 -4.41 15.23
CA VAL A 79 -5.16 -3.66 14.40
C VAL A 79 -5.40 -2.17 14.59
N PHE A 80 -4.33 -1.47 14.97
CA PHE A 80 -4.32 -0.02 15.10
C PHE A 80 -3.71 0.67 13.88
N GLU A 81 -2.84 0.02 13.11
CA GLU A 81 -2.28 0.55 11.86
C GLU A 81 -2.19 -0.55 10.81
N ALA A 82 -2.60 -0.23 9.58
CA ALA A 82 -2.47 -1.12 8.44
C ALA A 82 -1.85 -0.38 7.25
N ARG A 83 -0.89 -1.02 6.59
CA ARG A 83 -0.39 -0.60 5.29
C ARG A 83 -0.52 -1.75 4.32
N ILE A 84 -1.20 -1.54 3.20
CA ILE A 84 -1.47 -2.57 2.20
C ILE A 84 -0.99 -2.04 0.86
N PHE A 85 -0.23 -2.83 0.14
CA PHE A 85 0.46 -2.35 -1.03
C PHE A 85 0.71 -3.42 -2.07
N ASN A 86 0.81 -2.97 -3.31
CA ASN A 86 1.28 -3.76 -4.43
C ASN A 86 2.08 -2.85 -5.39
N VAL A 87 2.30 -3.32 -6.61
CA VAL A 87 3.09 -2.57 -7.60
C VAL A 87 2.39 -1.31 -8.15
N THR A 88 1.09 -1.14 -7.88
CA THR A 88 0.26 -0.06 -8.43
C THR A 88 -0.27 0.91 -7.37
N ALA A 89 -0.43 0.49 -6.11
CA ALA A 89 -0.97 1.32 -5.04
C ALA A 89 -0.51 0.93 -3.62
N GLU A 90 -0.51 1.89 -2.70
CA GLU A 90 -0.40 1.72 -1.25
C GLU A 90 -1.57 2.39 -0.54
N LEU A 91 -2.31 1.61 0.25
CA LEU A 91 -3.27 2.05 1.23
C LEU A 91 -2.61 2.13 2.61
N ARG A 92 -2.82 3.23 3.31
CA ARG A 92 -2.45 3.45 4.72
C ARG A 92 -3.71 3.73 5.52
N TRP A 93 -3.92 3.01 6.61
CA TRP A 93 -5.05 3.23 7.52
C TRP A 93 -4.56 3.24 8.96
N LEU A 94 -5.17 4.12 9.77
CA LEU A 94 -4.83 4.27 11.17
C LEU A 94 -6.10 4.33 12.02
N ASN A 95 -6.24 3.40 12.96
CA ASN A 95 -7.30 3.42 13.95
C ASN A 95 -7.11 4.61 14.89
N ARG A 96 -8.13 5.47 14.99
CA ARG A 96 -8.13 6.63 15.89
C ARG A 96 -9.22 6.52 16.94
N LYS A 97 -10.38 5.96 16.58
CA LYS A 97 -11.57 5.95 17.42
C LYS A 97 -12.36 4.66 17.18
N ASN A 98 -12.27 3.72 18.13
CA ASN A 98 -13.11 2.52 18.19
C ASN A 98 -13.20 1.71 16.88
N GLY A 99 -12.06 1.49 16.19
CA GLY A 99 -12.06 0.72 14.94
C GLY A 99 -12.29 1.54 13.67
N ALA A 100 -12.46 2.86 13.80
CA ALA A 100 -12.51 3.79 12.70
C ALA A 100 -11.35 4.80 12.77
N GLY A 101 -10.98 5.31 11.60
CA GLY A 101 -10.01 6.39 11.50
C GLY A 101 -9.66 6.72 10.04
N PRO A 102 -8.68 7.61 9.84
CA PRO A 102 -8.33 8.09 8.52
C PRO A 102 -7.62 7.03 7.71
N ALA A 103 -7.85 7.07 6.40
CA ALA A 103 -7.12 6.32 5.40
C ALA A 103 -6.52 7.26 4.34
N ALA A 104 -5.35 6.92 3.83
CA ALA A 104 -4.76 7.56 2.66
C ALA A 104 -4.41 6.48 1.64
N LEU A 105 -4.66 6.76 0.36
CA LEU A 105 -4.25 5.89 -0.73
C LEU A 105 -3.33 6.66 -1.67
N LEU A 106 -2.22 6.03 -2.01
CA LEU A 106 -1.22 6.47 -2.98
C LEU A 106 -1.23 5.49 -4.15
N CYS A 107 -1.27 5.96 -5.39
CA CYS A 107 -1.34 5.06 -6.55
C CYS A 107 -0.72 5.66 -7.80
N LYS A 108 -0.23 4.82 -8.73
CA LYS A 108 0.41 5.26 -9.97
C LYS A 108 -0.57 5.71 -11.07
N ASN A 109 -1.80 5.19 -11.02
CA ASN A 109 -2.80 5.46 -12.05
C ASN A 109 -3.77 6.54 -11.55
N ASP A 110 -4.27 7.39 -12.45
CA ASP A 110 -5.34 8.38 -12.16
C ASP A 110 -6.67 7.65 -11.89
N VAL A 111 -6.80 7.00 -10.75
CA VAL A 111 -7.98 6.17 -10.44
C VAL A 111 -9.03 7.02 -9.73
N ARG A 112 -9.68 7.82 -10.57
CA ARG A 112 -10.99 8.43 -10.36
C ARG A 112 -12.04 7.45 -9.79
N GLU A 113 -11.84 6.14 -9.93
CA GLU A 113 -12.74 5.11 -9.39
C GLU A 113 -12.66 4.96 -7.87
N PHE A 114 -11.49 5.14 -7.24
CA PHE A 114 -11.37 5.03 -5.78
C PHE A 114 -11.92 6.28 -5.06
N PHE A 115 -11.68 7.47 -5.64
CA PHE A 115 -12.02 8.76 -5.04
C PHE A 115 -13.29 9.42 -5.61
N GLY A 116 -13.90 8.81 -6.62
CA GLY A 116 -15.04 9.37 -7.35
C GLY A 116 -14.63 10.23 -8.54
N ALA A 117 -15.47 10.23 -9.57
CA ALA A 117 -15.07 10.46 -10.96
C ALA A 117 -14.66 11.90 -11.39
N LYS A 118 -14.35 12.83 -10.48
CA LYS A 118 -14.08 14.24 -10.84
C LYS A 118 -12.93 14.85 -10.02
N PRO A 119 -11.85 15.33 -10.67
CA PRO A 119 -10.65 15.85 -10.00
C PRO A 119 -10.82 17.18 -9.25
N GLU A 120 -11.99 17.82 -9.36
CA GLU A 120 -12.26 19.13 -8.75
C GLU A 120 -12.79 18.97 -7.32
N ARG A 121 -11.93 18.69 -6.32
CA ARG A 121 -12.31 18.66 -4.89
C ARG A 121 -13.70 18.04 -4.64
N VAL A 122 -13.99 16.89 -5.24
CA VAL A 122 -15.33 16.32 -5.08
C VAL A 122 -15.33 15.49 -3.81
N MET A 123 -15.98 16.04 -2.78
CA MET A 123 -16.52 15.25 -1.67
C MET A 123 -17.53 14.26 -2.28
N THR A 124 -17.07 13.08 -2.69
CA THR A 124 -18.02 12.03 -3.10
C THR A 124 -18.44 11.27 -1.86
N LYS A 125 -19.73 11.38 -1.49
CA LYS A 125 -20.34 10.44 -0.56
C LYS A 125 -20.57 9.13 -1.28
N THR A 126 -19.53 8.31 -1.36
CA THR A 126 -19.65 6.93 -1.80
C THR A 126 -19.87 6.07 -0.57
N LYS A 127 -21.02 5.38 -0.49
CA LYS A 127 -21.37 4.49 0.65
C LYS A 127 -21.34 5.17 2.03
N GLY A 128 -21.62 6.47 2.11
CA GLY A 128 -21.73 7.22 3.39
C GLY A 128 -20.41 7.72 3.98
N VAL A 129 -19.28 7.51 3.30
CA VAL A 129 -17.95 7.93 3.74
C VAL A 129 -17.45 9.09 2.87
N GLU A 130 -16.92 10.14 3.49
CA GLU A 130 -16.40 11.32 2.80
C GLU A 130 -14.96 11.06 2.32
N LYS A 131 -14.76 11.13 1.01
CA LYS A 131 -13.46 10.94 0.35
C LYS A 131 -13.04 12.22 -0.36
N THR A 132 -11.76 12.51 -0.34
CA THR A 132 -11.19 13.70 -0.97
C THR A 132 -9.95 13.32 -1.77
N LEU A 133 -9.95 13.61 -3.07
CA LEU A 133 -8.74 13.59 -3.88
C LEU A 133 -7.86 14.79 -3.46
N VAL A 134 -6.62 14.51 -3.06
CA VAL A 134 -5.69 15.53 -2.55
C VAL A 134 -4.84 16.10 -3.69
N GLY A 135 -4.56 15.30 -4.73
CA GLY A 135 -3.91 15.74 -5.95
C GLY A 135 -2.88 14.75 -6.49
N ALA A 136 -2.27 15.11 -7.62
CA ALA A 136 -1.08 14.44 -8.12
C ALA A 136 0.16 14.97 -7.39
N LEU A 137 0.95 14.07 -6.85
CA LEU A 137 2.27 14.29 -6.30
C LEU A 137 3.28 14.09 -7.43
N GLU A 138 4.02 15.14 -7.76
CA GLU A 138 5.22 15.02 -8.58
C GLU A 138 6.31 14.37 -7.72
N GLN A 139 6.47 13.06 -7.87
CA GLN A 139 7.49 12.30 -7.15
C GLN A 139 8.22 11.35 -8.10
N THR A 140 9.53 11.26 -7.91
CA THR A 140 10.43 10.54 -8.82
C THR A 140 10.61 9.06 -8.44
N TYR A 141 10.15 8.65 -7.25
CA TYR A 141 10.49 7.33 -6.70
C TYR A 141 9.26 6.50 -6.34
N LEU A 142 9.36 5.19 -6.60
CA LEU A 142 8.46 4.19 -6.03
C LEU A 142 8.45 4.29 -4.51
N LEU A 143 7.34 3.84 -3.93
CA LEU A 143 7.03 3.87 -2.51
C LEU A 143 8.08 3.20 -1.59
N TRP A 144 8.98 2.42 -2.19
CA TRP A 144 9.99 1.59 -1.53
C TRP A 144 11.40 2.18 -1.61
N GLY A 145 11.60 3.32 -2.28
CA GLY A 145 12.91 3.86 -2.58
C GLY A 145 13.45 3.39 -3.93
N GLN A 146 14.77 3.43 -4.08
CA GLN A 146 15.46 2.92 -5.27
C GLN A 146 15.83 1.46 -5.08
N ALA A 147 15.66 0.64 -6.11
CA ALA A 147 16.23 -0.69 -6.10
C ALA A 147 17.75 -0.59 -6.02
N ALA A 148 18.35 -1.42 -5.18
CA ALA A 148 19.78 -1.66 -5.14
C ALA A 148 20.06 -2.92 -5.95
N ASP A 149 21.26 -3.02 -6.53
CA ASP A 149 21.69 -4.17 -7.34
C ASP A 149 21.99 -5.44 -6.50
N VAL A 150 21.15 -5.70 -5.50
CA VAL A 150 21.23 -6.85 -4.61
C VAL A 150 19.86 -7.52 -4.60
N SER A 151 19.74 -8.64 -5.32
CA SER A 151 18.60 -9.53 -5.24
C SER A 151 18.99 -10.88 -4.65
N GLN A 152 18.08 -11.49 -3.89
CA GLN A 152 18.26 -12.80 -3.29
C GLN A 152 16.92 -13.55 -3.30
N SER A 153 16.89 -14.71 -3.97
CA SER A 153 15.78 -15.67 -3.89
C SER A 153 14.39 -15.07 -4.20
N GLY A 154 14.28 -14.24 -5.24
CA GLY A 154 13.01 -13.58 -5.61
C GLY A 154 12.69 -12.31 -4.80
N TRP A 155 13.65 -11.82 -4.02
CA TRP A 155 13.56 -10.55 -3.30
C TRP A 155 14.62 -9.58 -3.80
N THR A 156 14.24 -8.33 -4.01
CA THR A 156 15.14 -7.23 -4.40
C THR A 156 15.32 -6.29 -3.22
N LYS A 157 16.55 -5.87 -2.96
CA LYS A 157 16.86 -4.88 -1.94
C LYS A 157 16.49 -3.50 -2.46
N PHE A 158 15.72 -2.74 -1.70
CA PHE A 158 15.45 -1.33 -1.94
C PHE A 158 16.14 -0.48 -0.88
N ALA A 159 16.54 0.74 -1.23
CA ALA A 159 17.17 1.69 -0.34
C ALA A 159 16.62 3.12 -0.53
N GLU A 160 16.46 3.84 0.58
CA GLU A 160 16.06 5.24 0.61
C GLU A 160 16.60 5.89 1.89
N ALA A 161 17.01 7.16 1.80
CA ALA A 161 17.73 7.84 2.88
C ALA A 161 16.96 7.87 4.21
N ARG A 162 15.62 7.83 4.15
CA ARG A 162 14.73 7.91 5.32
C ARG A 162 14.39 6.57 5.97
N ILE A 163 14.50 5.45 5.24
CA ILE A 163 14.07 4.12 5.71
C ILE A 163 15.21 3.09 5.72
N GLY A 164 16.42 3.49 5.30
CA GLY A 164 17.56 2.59 5.19
C GLY A 164 17.38 1.65 4.00
N ALA A 165 17.74 0.38 4.16
CA ALA A 165 17.57 -0.61 3.10
C ALA A 165 16.85 -1.86 3.61
N PHE A 166 16.01 -2.45 2.76
CA PHE A 166 15.17 -3.59 3.10
C PHE A 166 14.87 -4.41 1.84
N PHE A 167 14.50 -5.68 2.00
CA PHE A 167 14.17 -6.56 0.88
C PHE A 167 12.66 -6.54 0.60
N VAL A 168 12.30 -6.44 -0.68
CA VAL A 168 10.93 -6.46 -1.20
C VAL A 168 10.77 -7.71 -2.06
N PRO A 169 9.67 -8.48 -1.97
CA PRO A 169 9.47 -9.73 -2.71
C PRO A 169 9.07 -9.45 -4.16
N VAL A 170 9.90 -8.70 -4.87
CA VAL A 170 9.79 -8.39 -6.29
C VAL A 170 11.11 -8.81 -6.90
N ASP A 171 11.05 -9.64 -7.93
CA ASP A 171 12.22 -10.18 -8.61
C ASP A 171 12.54 -9.38 -9.88
N GLY A 172 13.82 -9.34 -10.25
CA GLY A 172 14.27 -8.75 -11.51
C GLY A 172 14.14 -7.23 -11.63
N VAL A 173 14.10 -6.49 -10.51
CA VAL A 173 14.17 -5.02 -10.53
C VAL A 173 15.57 -4.59 -10.12
N THR A 174 16.23 -3.81 -10.96
CA THR A 174 17.58 -3.27 -10.73
C THR A 174 17.53 -1.78 -10.44
N ALA A 175 18.66 -1.20 -10.04
CA ALA A 175 18.78 0.25 -9.88
C ALA A 175 18.55 1.03 -11.19
N GLN A 176 18.53 0.34 -12.34
CA GLN A 176 18.36 0.93 -13.68
C GLN A 176 16.93 0.82 -14.19
N ASP A 177 16.08 0.00 -13.56
CA ASP A 177 14.68 -0.19 -13.96
C ASP A 177 13.73 0.86 -13.34
N LEU A 178 14.27 1.80 -12.54
CA LEU A 178 13.55 2.82 -11.76
C LEU A 178 14.32 4.14 -11.71
#